data_AF-A0A2G9RLM8-F1
#
_entry.id   AF-A0A2G9RLM8-F1
#
_cell.length_a   1.000
_cell.length_b   1.000
_cell.length_c   1.000
_cell.angle_alpha   90.00
_cell.angle_beta   90.00
_cell.angle_gamma   90.00
#
_symmetry.space_group_name_H-M   'P 1'
#
loop_
_entity.id
_entity.type
_entity.pdbx_description
1 polymer ?
#
loop_
_entity_poly.entity_id
_entity_poly.type
_entity_poly.pdbx_seq_one_letter_code
_entity_poly.pdbx_strand_id
1 'polypeptide(L)'
;MLQPFDYDPNEKSKHKFMVQSIFAPSDITDMEAVWKDAKPDDLMDSKLRCLFELPTENEKPHEGEVNKAVSSNVTKTESTTMFKSFSSNLDDSEYKKVLDDNKRLQAEVQRLREENKPF
;
A
#
# COMPACT_ATOMS: atom_id res chain seq x y z
N MET A 1 -4.88 -19.09 0.04
CA MET A 1 -4.23 -19.24 1.37
C MET A 1 -2.86 -19.87 1.17
N LEU A 2 -1.84 -19.39 1.89
CA LEU A 2 -0.47 -19.91 1.77
C LEU A 2 -0.42 -21.34 2.30
N GLN A 3 0.12 -22.26 1.49
CA GLN A 3 0.33 -23.64 1.93
C GLN A 3 1.53 -23.69 2.90
N PRO A 4 1.55 -24.64 3.85
CA PRO A 4 2.72 -24.83 4.73
C PRO A 4 4.00 -25.07 3.91
N PHE A 5 5.10 -24.45 4.32
CA PHE A 5 6.42 -24.58 3.71
C PHE A 5 7.52 -24.23 4.72
N ASP A 6 8.76 -24.63 4.43
CA ASP A 6 9.93 -24.28 5.24
C ASP A 6 10.44 -22.88 4.85
N TYR A 7 10.44 -21.96 5.81
CA TYR A 7 10.88 -20.58 5.57
C TYR A 7 12.41 -20.47 5.54
N ASP A 8 12.97 -20.02 4.41
CA ASP A 8 14.39 -19.66 4.27
C ASP A 8 14.57 -18.14 4.13
N PRO A 9 15.16 -17.45 5.13
CA PRO A 9 15.45 -16.01 5.05
C PRO A 9 16.38 -15.62 3.88
N ASN A 10 17.16 -16.57 3.36
CA ASN A 10 18.06 -16.34 2.22
C ASN A 10 17.38 -16.56 0.88
N GLU A 11 16.10 -16.96 0.88
CA GLU A 11 15.34 -17.15 -0.34
C GLU A 11 15.22 -15.83 -1.10
N LYS A 12 15.87 -15.77 -2.25
CA LYS A 12 15.91 -14.57 -3.10
C LYS A 12 14.63 -14.39 -3.92
N SER A 13 13.78 -15.42 -3.95
CA SER A 13 12.52 -15.44 -4.68
C SER A 13 11.50 -14.55 -3.98
N LYS A 14 11.39 -13.32 -4.46
CA LYS A 14 10.33 -12.39 -4.03
C LYS A 14 9.04 -12.81 -4.72
N HIS A 15 8.20 -13.58 -4.03
CA HIS A 15 6.88 -13.94 -4.57
C HIS A 15 6.07 -12.69 -4.91
N LYS A 16 5.36 -12.76 -6.03
CA LYS A 16 4.48 -11.70 -6.51
C LYS A 16 3.12 -12.29 -6.82
N PHE A 17 2.08 -11.64 -6.31
CA PHE A 17 0.72 -11.85 -6.77
C PHE A 17 0.39 -10.81 -7.83
N MET A 18 -0.39 -11.20 -8.82
CA MET A 18 -0.96 -10.29 -9.79
C MET A 18 -2.47 -10.40 -9.68
N VAL A 19 -3.11 -9.26 -9.43
CA VAL A 19 -4.56 -9.13 -9.51
C VAL A 19 -4.86 -8.46 -10.84
N GLN A 20 -5.53 -9.19 -11.71
CA GLN A 20 -5.98 -8.68 -13.00
C GLN A 20 -7.49 -8.42 -12.93
N SER A 21 -7.91 -7.27 -13.42
CA SER A 21 -9.30 -6.82 -13.42
C SER A 21 -9.69 -6.23 -14.76
N ILE A 22 -10.98 -6.25 -15.06
CA ILE A 22 -11.60 -5.64 -16.23
C ILE A 22 -12.99 -5.12 -15.83
N PHE A 23 -13.45 -4.06 -16.48
CA PHE A 23 -14.85 -3.64 -16.32
C PHE A 23 -15.79 -4.69 -16.90
N ALA A 24 -16.77 -5.10 -16.11
CA ALA A 24 -17.80 -6.04 -16.56
C ALA A 24 -18.73 -5.35 -17.57
N PRO A 25 -18.92 -5.92 -18.78
CA PRO A 25 -19.96 -5.46 -19.69
C PRO A 25 -21.35 -5.61 -19.05
N SER A 26 -22.27 -4.71 -19.39
CA SER A 26 -23.63 -4.71 -18.85
C SER A 26 -24.48 -5.91 -19.29
N ASP A 27 -24.09 -6.57 -20.37
CA ASP A 27 -24.76 -7.71 -21.02
C ASP A 27 -24.02 -9.03 -20.80
N ILE A 28 -23.22 -9.13 -19.73
CA ILE A 28 -22.41 -10.32 -19.46
C ILE A 28 -23.29 -11.57 -19.36
N THR A 29 -23.04 -12.51 -20.27
CA THR A 29 -23.72 -13.81 -20.32
C THR A 29 -22.73 -14.95 -20.21
N ASP A 30 -21.52 -14.76 -20.76
CA ASP A 30 -20.37 -15.64 -20.61
C ASP A 30 -19.17 -14.86 -20.05
N MET A 31 -18.75 -15.24 -18.85
CA MET A 31 -17.61 -14.61 -18.18
C MET A 31 -16.27 -15.03 -18.79
N GLU A 32 -16.16 -16.21 -19.40
CA GLU A 32 -14.91 -16.66 -20.02
C GLU A 32 -14.65 -15.95 -21.34
N ALA A 33 -15.72 -15.68 -22.12
CA ALA A 33 -15.64 -14.87 -23.34
C ALA A 33 -15.09 -13.46 -23.06
N VAL A 34 -15.53 -12.82 -21.96
CA VAL A 34 -15.05 -11.48 -21.57
C VAL A 34 -13.54 -11.42 -21.41
N TRP A 35 -12.93 -12.44 -20.80
CA TRP A 35 -11.48 -12.50 -20.65
C TRP A 35 -10.74 -12.85 -21.95
N LYS A 36 -11.35 -13.66 -22.83
CA LYS A 36 -10.75 -14.03 -24.12
C LYS A 36 -10.74 -12.88 -25.12
N ASP A 37 -11.80 -12.08 -25.13
CA ASP A 37 -11.99 -10.97 -26.06
C ASP A 37 -11.44 -9.63 -25.54
N ALA A 38 -10.96 -9.59 -24.29
CA ALA A 38 -10.36 -8.42 -23.67
C ALA A 38 -9.10 -7.95 -24.41
N LYS A 39 -9.03 -6.65 -24.71
CA LYS A 39 -7.79 -6.04 -25.22
C LYS A 39 -6.83 -5.77 -24.07
N PRO A 40 -5.50 -5.75 -24.31
CA PRO A 40 -4.53 -5.42 -23.28
C PRO A 40 -4.76 -4.06 -22.62
N ASP A 41 -5.25 -3.07 -23.37
CA ASP A 41 -5.53 -1.72 -22.87
C ASP A 41 -6.75 -1.66 -21.93
N ASP A 42 -7.65 -2.65 -22.01
CA ASP A 42 -8.86 -2.74 -21.18
C ASP A 42 -8.61 -3.49 -19.86
N LEU A 43 -7.45 -4.16 -19.74
CA LEU A 43 -7.05 -4.90 -18.55
C LEU A 43 -6.29 -4.00 -17.57
N MET A 44 -6.66 -4.07 -16.30
CA MET A 44 -5.92 -3.42 -15.23
C MET A 44 -5.21 -4.46 -14.38
N ASP A 45 -3.88 -4.34 -14.30
CA ASP A 45 -3.02 -5.24 -13.54
C ASP A 45 -2.45 -4.55 -12.30
N SER A 46 -2.60 -5.19 -11.14
CA SER A 46 -1.97 -4.79 -9.89
C SER A 46 -1.02 -5.87 -9.40
N LYS A 47 0.27 -5.52 -9.25
CA LYS A 47 1.32 -6.44 -8.78
C LYS A 47 1.62 -6.20 -7.31
N LEU A 48 1.38 -7.21 -6.50
CA LEU A 48 1.63 -7.22 -5.06
C LEU A 48 2.84 -8.08 -4.76
N ARG A 49 3.70 -7.64 -3.86
CA ARG A 49 4.85 -8.42 -3.40
C ARG A 49 4.50 -9.08 -2.08
N CYS A 50 4.79 -10.37 -1.96
CA CYS A 50 4.63 -11.08 -0.70
C CYS A 50 5.79 -10.74 0.23
N LEU A 51 5.46 -10.45 1.48
CA LEU A 51 6.41 -10.32 2.57
C LEU A 51 6.07 -11.40 3.60
N PHE A 52 7.08 -12.12 4.05
CA PHE A 52 6.97 -13.08 5.13
C PHE A 52 7.64 -12.47 6.35
N GLU A 53 6.92 -12.44 7.45
CA GLU A 53 7.38 -11.90 8.72
C GLU A 53 7.20 -12.98 9.78
N LEU A 54 8.28 -13.28 10.52
CA LEU A 54 8.19 -14.15 11.69
C LEU A 54 7.89 -13.27 12.91
N PRO A 55 6.99 -13.69 13.81
CA PRO A 55 6.74 -12.96 15.05
C PRO A 55 8.05 -12.82 15.85
N THR A 56 8.45 -11.61 16.20
CA THR A 56 9.57 -11.38 17.13
C THR A 56 9.04 -11.28 18.55
N GLU A 57 9.58 -12.08 19.46
CA GLU A 57 9.11 -12.29 20.85
C GLU A 57 9.14 -11.03 21.75
N ASN A 58 9.60 -9.87 21.27
CA ASN A 58 9.81 -8.67 22.09
C ASN A 58 8.93 -7.46 21.74
N GLU A 59 7.93 -7.60 20.86
CA GLU A 59 7.01 -6.51 20.57
C GLU A 59 5.78 -6.58 21.49
N LYS A 60 5.75 -5.70 22.49
CA LYS A 60 4.49 -5.32 23.15
C LYS A 60 3.48 -4.95 22.05
N PRO A 61 2.19 -5.28 22.18
CA PRO A 61 1.22 -5.11 21.11
C PRO A 61 1.02 -3.61 20.84
N HIS A 62 1.79 -3.04 19.93
CA HIS A 62 1.49 -1.75 19.35
C HIS A 62 0.62 -2.03 18.14
N GLU A 63 -0.69 -1.92 18.34
CA GLU A 63 -1.64 -1.94 17.24
C GLU A 63 -1.30 -0.79 16.27
N GLY A 64 -0.84 -1.17 15.07
CA GLY A 64 -1.08 -0.39 13.86
C GLY A 64 0.11 0.35 13.26
N GLU A 65 1.11 -0.34 12.71
CA GLU A 65 1.99 0.24 11.68
C GLU A 65 2.37 -0.78 10.59
N VAL A 66 1.39 -1.36 9.88
CA VAL A 66 1.66 -2.18 8.67
C VAL A 66 1.75 -1.30 7.40
N ASN A 67 1.62 0.03 7.51
CA ASN A 67 1.50 0.93 6.36
C ASN A 67 2.60 2.00 6.31
N LYS A 68 3.88 1.61 6.23
CA LYS A 68 4.94 2.58 5.85
C LYS A 68 6.08 1.96 5.05
N ALA A 69 5.79 1.18 4.01
CA ALA A 69 6.83 0.71 3.10
C ALA A 69 6.37 0.45 1.66
N VAL A 70 5.74 1.42 1.00
CA VAL A 70 5.79 1.51 -0.48
C VAL A 70 5.92 2.97 -0.89
N SER A 71 7.16 3.46 -0.88
CA SER A 71 7.58 4.52 -1.80
C SER A 71 8.87 4.05 -2.44
N SER A 72 8.78 3.59 -3.69
CA SER A 72 9.96 3.53 -4.56
C SER A 72 9.53 3.71 -6.01
N ASN A 73 9.91 4.88 -6.49
CA ASN A 73 9.78 5.39 -7.83
C ASN A 73 10.43 4.44 -8.84
N VAL A 74 9.72 4.16 -9.93
CA VAL A 74 10.34 3.65 -11.15
C VAL A 74 10.81 4.86 -11.96
N THR A 75 12.12 5.09 -11.99
CA THR A 75 12.83 5.65 -13.16
C THR A 75 14.34 5.41 -13.02
N LYS A 76 14.94 5.02 -14.15
CA LYS A 76 16.31 4.54 -14.37
C LYS A 76 17.39 5.54 -13.94
N THR A 77 18.51 5.08 -13.36
CA THR A 77 19.90 5.22 -13.87
C THR A 77 20.94 4.82 -12.81
N GLU A 78 22.09 4.35 -13.31
CA GLU A 78 23.25 3.80 -12.63
C GLU A 78 23.82 4.73 -11.53
N SER A 79 24.28 4.16 -10.41
CA SER A 79 25.59 4.46 -9.78
C SER A 79 25.68 3.92 -8.35
N THR A 80 26.80 3.25 -8.11
CA THR A 80 27.43 2.83 -6.85
C THR A 80 27.33 3.86 -5.73
N THR A 81 26.93 3.43 -4.52
CA THR A 81 27.67 3.53 -3.25
C THR A 81 26.76 3.64 -2.01
N MET A 82 27.18 2.93 -0.97
CA MET A 82 26.95 3.20 0.45
C MET A 82 25.54 2.98 1.01
N PHE A 83 25.40 1.80 1.61
CA PHE A 83 24.68 1.62 2.86
C PHE A 83 25.09 2.72 3.85
N LYS A 84 24.14 3.58 4.22
CA LYS A 84 24.24 4.42 5.41
C LYS A 84 22.95 4.33 6.20
N SER A 85 23.14 4.03 7.47
CA SER A 85 22.18 3.73 8.52
C SER A 85 21.07 4.77 8.60
N PHE A 86 19.82 4.33 8.62
CA PHE A 86 18.71 5.16 9.11
C PHE A 86 18.31 4.67 10.49
N SER A 87 18.87 5.36 11.48
CA SER A 87 18.36 5.40 12.83
C SER A 87 17.04 6.17 12.79
N SER A 88 15.95 5.51 13.18
CA SER A 88 14.61 6.08 13.25
C SER A 88 14.51 7.03 14.44
N ASN A 89 14.77 8.32 14.22
CA ASN A 89 14.08 9.38 14.92
C ASN A 89 13.06 9.95 13.92
N LEU A 90 11.77 9.91 14.26
CA LEU A 90 10.81 10.76 13.55
C LEU A 90 11.30 12.20 13.70
N ASP A 91 11.46 12.89 12.59
CA ASP A 91 11.87 14.30 12.60
C ASP A 91 10.75 15.11 13.29
N ASP A 92 11.05 15.76 14.41
CA ASP A 92 10.09 16.58 15.21
C ASP A 92 9.30 17.58 14.32
N SER A 93 9.91 17.98 13.21
CA SER A 93 9.31 18.79 12.14
C SER A 93 8.06 18.14 11.51
N GLU A 94 8.12 16.84 11.20
CA GLU A 94 7.03 16.11 10.56
C GLU A 94 5.84 15.94 11.52
N TYR A 95 6.12 15.64 12.79
CA TYR A 95 5.10 15.57 13.84
C TYR A 95 4.38 16.90 14.04
N LYS A 96 5.14 18.01 14.09
CA LYS A 96 4.57 19.35 14.21
C LYS A 96 3.67 19.71 13.03
N LYS A 97 4.09 19.37 11.81
CA LYS A 97 3.28 19.61 10.60
C LYS A 97 1.98 18.81 10.61
N VAL A 98 2.02 17.55 11.04
CA VAL A 98 0.81 16.71 11.17
C VAL A 98 -0.16 17.30 12.21
N LEU A 99 0.35 17.83 13.33
CA LEU A 99 -0.48 18.46 14.36
C LEU A 99 -1.18 19.73 13.85
N ASP A 100 -0.47 20.58 13.11
CA ASP A 100 -1.02 21.79 12.50
C ASP A 100 -2.07 21.46 11.42
N ASP A 101 -1.80 20.45 10.59
CA ASP A 101 -2.74 19.96 9.57
C ASP A 101 -4.00 19.37 10.23
N ASN A 102 -3.87 18.62 11.32
CA ASN A 102 -5.01 18.08 12.06
C ASN A 102 -5.88 19.19 12.67
N LYS A 103 -5.25 20.21 13.27
CA LYS A 103 -5.95 21.37 13.83
C LYS A 103 -6.73 22.15 12.77
N ARG A 104 -6.15 22.34 11.58
CA ARG A 104 -6.82 23.00 10.44
C ARG A 104 -8.01 22.18 9.97
N LEU A 105 -7.87 20.87 9.83
CA LEU A 105 -8.95 19.97 9.42
C LEU A 105 -10.10 19.96 10.44
N GLN A 106 -9.80 19.97 11.74
CA GLN A 106 -10.85 20.05 12.77
C GLN A 106 -11.67 21.35 12.66
N ALA A 107 -11.01 22.49 12.41
CA ALA A 107 -11.71 23.76 12.21
C ALA A 107 -12.61 23.74 10.95
N GLU A 108 -12.12 23.13 9.87
CA GLU A 108 -12.87 22.98 8.63
C GLU A 108 -14.09 22.05 8.79
N VAL A 109 -13.93 20.94 9.51
CA VAL A 109 -15.03 20.04 9.86
C VAL A 109 -16.08 20.76 10.69
N GLN A 110 -15.67 21.60 11.65
CA GLN A 110 -16.61 22.39 12.44
C GLN A 110 -17.37 23.40 11.56
N ARG A 111 -16.67 24.13 10.69
CA ARG A 111 -17.28 25.07 9.73
C ARG A 111 -18.30 24.38 8.83
N LEU A 112 -17.94 23.24 8.25
CA LEU A 112 -18.83 22.46 7.39
C LEU A 112 -20.06 21.92 8.13
N ARG A 113 -19.92 21.59 9.42
CA ARG A 113 -21.05 21.18 10.28
C ARG A 113 -22.00 22.33 10.57
N GLU A 114 -21.47 23.54 10.76
CA GLU A 114 -22.29 24.75 10.96
C GLU A 114 -23.03 25.12 9.67
N GLU A 115 -22.38 25.00 8.51
CA GLU A 115 -22.97 25.27 7.19
C GLU A 115 -24.01 24.23 6.76
N ASN A 116 -23.81 22.96 7.11
CA ASN A 116 -24.77 21.89 6.84
C ASN A 116 -25.85 21.74 7.92
N LYS A 117 -25.90 22.65 8.90
CA LYS A 117 -26.96 22.62 9.89
C LYS A 117 -28.28 23.00 9.18
N PRO A 118 -29.26 22.09 9.09
CA PRO A 118 -30.56 22.46 8.57
C PRO A 118 -31.20 23.51 9.49
N PHE A 119 -31.88 24.49 8.89
CA PHE A 119 -32.65 25.52 9.60
C PHE A 119 -33.71 24.92 10.51
#